data_AF-A0A5P2DU39-F1
#
_entry.id   AF-A0A5P2DU39-F1
#
_cell.length_a   1.000
_cell.length_b   1.000
_cell.length_c   1.000
_cell.angle_alpha   90.00
_cell.angle_beta   90.00
_cell.angle_gamma   90.00
#
_symmetry.space_group_name_H-M   'P 1'
#
loop_
_entity.id
_entity.type
_entity.pdbx_description
1 polymer ?
#
loop_
_entity_poly.entity_id
_entity_poly.type
_entity_poly.pdbx_seq_one_letter_code
_entity_poly.pdbx_strand_id
1 'polypeptide(L)'
;MTRAGKRGAEAGPSDPAYDRLVRRLRILEDKEALRTLLVRGWRALDRKDWQTWSDCWAEDAVLEFGPWGETRGKEAVRAKVEEAEAPYPGMQHHILNMQFEVEEDRASGIGYMWFVALTASSTAATSGTASAPGTASAPGTASTSGPAAATYSMGGAYAWDFRRGPRGWLLVRQQLDVRWTGGEDSLRSFEPEILLPAGDPSGQAPPHVREHRS
;
A
#
# COMPACT_ATOMS: atom_id res chain seq x y z
N MET A 1 22.62 30.90 58.91
CA MET A 1 21.54 30.96 57.91
C MET A 1 21.59 29.66 57.11
N THR A 2 20.74 28.69 57.45
CA THR A 2 20.78 27.34 56.87
C THR A 2 19.44 27.10 56.18
N ARG A 3 19.42 27.11 54.84
CA ARG A 3 18.22 26.84 54.05
C ARG A 3 18.09 25.32 53.91
N ALA A 4 17.19 24.73 54.69
CA ALA A 4 16.86 23.31 54.61
C ALA A 4 16.26 22.98 53.24
N GLY A 5 16.79 21.93 52.60
CA GLY A 5 16.32 21.41 51.32
C GLY A 5 14.91 20.84 51.41
N LYS A 6 14.09 21.14 50.41
CA LYS A 6 12.85 20.39 50.12
C LYS A 6 13.26 19.00 49.64
N ARG A 7 13.02 17.99 50.48
CA ARG A 7 13.00 16.58 50.05
C ARG A 7 11.96 16.43 48.95
N GLY A 8 12.37 15.83 47.82
CA GLY A 8 11.44 15.38 46.78
C GLY A 8 10.44 14.43 47.40
N ALA A 9 9.15 14.68 47.17
CA ALA A 9 8.11 13.73 47.51
C ALA A 9 8.29 12.54 46.57
N GLU A 10 8.80 11.43 47.10
CA GLU A 10 8.72 10.13 46.43
C GLU A 10 7.24 9.81 46.23
N ALA A 11 6.84 9.56 44.98
CA ALA A 11 5.50 9.12 44.66
C ALA A 11 5.26 7.77 45.35
N GLY A 12 4.31 7.74 46.29
CA GLY A 12 3.88 6.50 46.94
C GLY A 12 3.36 5.47 45.93
N PRO A 13 3.27 4.19 46.31
CA PRO A 13 2.81 3.14 45.41
C PRO A 13 1.43 3.47 44.84
N SER A 14 1.32 3.44 43.52
CA SER A 14 0.08 3.66 42.79
C SER A 14 -0.94 2.57 43.10
N ASP A 15 -2.22 2.96 43.18
CA ASP A 15 -3.33 2.02 43.35
C ASP A 15 -3.35 1.02 42.17
N PRO A 16 -3.34 -0.31 42.41
CA PRO A 16 -3.39 -1.32 41.35
C PRO A 16 -4.58 -1.17 40.39
N ALA A 17 -5.71 -0.62 40.85
CA ALA A 17 -6.84 -0.32 39.99
C ALA A 17 -6.54 0.87 39.05
N TYR A 18 -5.91 1.92 39.58
CA TYR A 18 -5.45 3.07 38.81
C TYR A 18 -4.42 2.66 37.74
N ASP A 19 -3.42 1.84 38.10
CA ASP A 19 -2.41 1.37 37.16
C ASP A 19 -2.98 0.53 36.02
N ARG A 20 -3.97 -0.31 36.31
CA ARG A 20 -4.71 -1.04 35.27
C ARG A 20 -5.47 -0.10 34.34
N LEU A 21 -6.07 0.96 34.86
CA LEU A 21 -6.77 1.95 34.03
C LEU A 21 -5.79 2.71 33.14
N VAL A 22 -4.67 3.19 33.70
CA VAL A 22 -3.62 3.87 32.94
C VAL A 22 -3.06 2.96 31.84
N ARG A 23 -2.80 1.69 32.14
CA ARG A 23 -2.36 0.71 31.12
C ARG A 23 -3.40 0.54 30.01
N ARG A 24 -4.67 0.37 30.35
CA ARG A 24 -5.76 0.21 29.36
C ARG A 24 -5.94 1.46 28.50
N LEU A 25 -5.84 2.66 29.09
CA LEU A 25 -5.91 3.91 28.36
C LEU A 25 -4.76 4.04 27.36
N ARG A 26 -3.52 3.78 27.79
CA ARG A 26 -2.34 3.79 26.90
C ARG A 26 -2.51 2.86 25.70
N ILE A 27 -3.01 1.64 25.93
CA ILE A 27 -3.29 0.70 24.83
C ILE A 27 -4.32 1.28 23.84
N LEU A 28 -5.37 1.95 24.32
CA LEU A 28 -6.36 2.59 23.43
C LEU A 28 -5.75 3.75 22.64
N GLU A 29 -4.96 4.61 23.30
CA GLU A 29 -4.25 5.72 22.66
C GLU A 29 -3.26 5.22 21.60
N ASP A 30 -2.58 4.12 21.85
CA ASP A 30 -1.67 3.50 20.89
C ASP A 30 -2.40 2.91 19.70
N LYS A 31 -3.51 2.20 19.92
CA LYS A 31 -4.32 1.68 18.81
C LYS A 31 -4.86 2.82 17.95
N GLU A 32 -5.19 3.97 18.53
CA GLU A 32 -5.61 5.15 17.76
C GLU A 32 -4.44 5.83 17.03
N ALA A 33 -3.27 5.90 17.65
CA ALA A 33 -2.07 6.42 17.02
C ALA A 33 -1.64 5.56 15.80
N LEU A 34 -1.75 4.23 15.90
CA LEU A 34 -1.51 3.29 14.80
C LEU A 34 -2.52 3.49 13.66
N ARG A 35 -3.82 3.62 13.97
CA ARG A 35 -4.84 3.95 12.94
C ARG A 35 -4.54 5.27 12.25
N THR A 36 -4.19 6.29 13.02
CA THR A 36 -3.83 7.61 12.51
C THR A 36 -2.58 7.55 11.62
N LEU A 37 -1.58 6.75 12.00
CA LEU A 37 -0.38 6.50 11.19
C LEU A 37 -0.73 5.93 9.81
N LEU A 38 -1.54 4.85 9.77
CA LEU A 38 -1.94 4.23 8.51
C LEU A 38 -2.79 5.17 7.64
N VAL A 39 -3.77 5.86 8.24
CA VAL A 39 -4.60 6.83 7.50
C VAL A 39 -3.74 7.97 6.93
N ARG A 40 -2.79 8.50 7.71
CA ARG A 40 -1.86 9.55 7.26
C ARG A 40 -1.02 9.07 6.09
N GLY A 41 -0.39 7.90 6.23
CA GLY A 41 0.49 7.33 5.21
C GLY A 41 -0.24 7.14 3.89
N TRP A 42 -1.33 6.38 3.86
CA TRP A 42 -2.00 6.04 2.61
C TRP A 42 -2.73 7.23 1.97
N ARG A 43 -3.22 8.20 2.76
CA ARG A 43 -3.70 9.47 2.19
C ARG A 43 -2.60 10.31 1.56
N ALA A 44 -1.37 10.21 2.05
CA ALA A 44 -0.21 10.85 1.44
C ALA A 44 0.20 10.10 0.16
N LEU A 45 0.17 8.77 0.19
CA LEU A 45 0.42 7.90 -0.96
C LEU A 45 -0.51 8.23 -2.13
N ASP A 46 -1.82 8.25 -1.87
CA ASP A 46 -2.84 8.57 -2.87
C ASP A 46 -2.67 9.97 -3.49
N ARG A 47 -2.01 10.88 -2.77
CA ARG A 47 -1.69 12.25 -3.21
C ARG A 47 -0.30 12.38 -3.81
N LYS A 48 0.47 11.29 -3.88
CA LYS A 48 1.88 11.28 -4.29
C LYS A 48 2.77 12.19 -3.43
N ASP A 49 2.40 12.37 -2.16
CA ASP A 49 3.26 13.00 -1.16
C ASP A 49 4.20 11.93 -0.58
N TRP A 50 5.23 11.62 -1.38
CA TRP A 50 6.17 10.54 -1.12
C TRP A 50 6.96 10.74 0.17
N GLN A 51 7.26 12.00 0.52
CA GLN A 51 7.97 12.32 1.75
C GLN A 51 7.10 11.97 2.96
N THR A 52 5.87 12.51 3.02
CA THR A 52 4.97 12.22 4.14
C THR A 52 4.64 10.73 4.26
N TRP A 53 4.51 10.03 3.13
CA TRP A 53 4.31 8.58 3.13
C TRP A 53 5.54 7.86 3.70
N SER A 54 6.75 8.17 3.22
CA SER A 54 7.99 7.52 3.68
C SER A 54 8.30 7.80 5.16
N ASP A 55 7.91 8.97 5.68
CA ASP A 55 8.03 9.33 7.10
C ASP A 55 7.23 8.42 8.04
N CYS A 56 6.25 7.67 7.53
CA CYS A 56 5.50 6.68 8.30
C CYS A 56 6.26 5.36 8.51
N TRP A 57 7.36 5.14 7.79
CA TRP A 57 8.15 3.91 7.82
C TRP A 57 9.40 4.05 8.69
N ALA A 58 9.78 2.95 9.36
CA ALA A 58 11.06 2.85 10.04
C ALA A 58 12.21 2.76 9.01
N GLU A 59 13.40 3.20 9.40
CA GLU A 59 14.57 3.22 8.51
C GLU A 59 14.91 1.81 7.97
N ASP A 60 14.75 0.80 8.83
CA ASP A 60 15.00 -0.62 8.59
C ASP A 60 13.75 -1.38 8.08
N ALA A 61 12.73 -0.67 7.61
CA ALA A 61 11.46 -1.30 7.31
C ALA A 61 11.50 -2.27 6.13
N VAL A 62 10.53 -3.19 6.10
CA VAL A 62 10.39 -4.23 5.09
C VAL A 62 9.00 -4.17 4.46
N LEU A 63 8.95 -4.12 3.14
CA LEU A 63 7.72 -4.28 2.36
C LEU A 63 7.76 -5.62 1.65
N GLU A 64 6.76 -6.46 1.91
CA GLU A 64 6.51 -7.71 1.21
C GLU A 64 5.23 -7.56 0.41
N PHE A 65 5.35 -7.66 -0.91
CA PHE A 65 4.21 -7.62 -1.81
C PHE A 65 4.41 -8.68 -2.87
N GLY A 66 3.45 -9.60 -3.00
CA GLY A 66 3.60 -10.82 -3.80
C GLY A 66 4.32 -10.63 -5.15
N PRO A 67 3.85 -9.72 -6.03
CA PRO A 67 4.50 -9.42 -7.31
C PRO A 67 5.92 -8.83 -7.25
N TRP A 68 6.29 -8.16 -6.15
CA TRP A 68 7.59 -7.49 -6.00
C TRP A 68 8.57 -8.27 -5.10
N GLY A 69 8.11 -9.34 -4.45
CA GLY A 69 8.87 -10.01 -3.40
C GLY A 69 9.09 -9.10 -2.19
N GLU A 70 10.29 -9.18 -1.61
CA GLU A 70 10.68 -8.45 -0.41
C GLU A 70 11.58 -7.24 -0.76
N THR A 71 11.24 -6.06 -0.25
CA THR A 71 12.04 -4.83 -0.35
C THR A 71 12.42 -4.36 1.04
N ARG A 72 13.71 -4.07 1.29
CA ARG A 72 14.24 -3.70 2.61
C ARG A 72 14.85 -2.30 2.62
N GLY A 73 14.55 -1.57 3.69
CA GLY A 73 15.01 -0.21 3.94
C GLY A 73 14.02 0.83 3.42
N LYS A 74 13.77 1.88 4.21
CA LYS A 74 12.78 2.93 3.91
C LYS A 74 12.96 3.54 2.52
N GLU A 75 14.18 3.91 2.15
CA GLU A 75 14.45 4.54 0.85
C GLU A 75 14.20 3.60 -0.33
N ALA A 76 14.55 2.31 -0.19
CA ALA A 76 14.26 1.32 -1.23
C ALA A 76 12.76 1.05 -1.35
N VAL A 77 12.06 0.96 -0.21
CA VAL A 77 10.60 0.82 -0.14
C VAL A 77 9.92 2.01 -0.81
N ARG A 78 10.37 3.24 -0.54
CA ARG A 78 9.89 4.46 -1.21
C ARG A 78 10.13 4.43 -2.70
N ALA A 79 11.35 4.17 -3.14
CA ALA A 79 11.68 4.14 -4.56
C ALA A 79 10.80 3.13 -5.33
N LYS A 80 10.62 1.93 -4.78
CA LYS A 80 9.82 0.87 -5.40
C LYS A 80 8.35 1.25 -5.52
N VAL A 81 7.76 1.80 -4.45
CA VAL A 81 6.34 2.19 -4.45
C VAL A 81 6.11 3.42 -5.33
N GLU A 82 6.99 4.41 -5.28
CA GLU A 82 6.91 5.60 -6.13
C GLU A 82 6.98 5.21 -7.62
N GLU A 83 7.90 4.33 -8.00
CA GLU A 83 8.00 3.80 -9.38
C GLU A 83 6.70 3.13 -9.84
N ALA A 84 6.13 2.25 -9.01
CA ALA A 84 4.94 1.49 -9.36
C ALA A 84 3.66 2.35 -9.44
N GLU A 85 3.53 3.33 -8.55
CA GLU A 85 2.29 4.08 -8.37
C GLU A 85 2.27 5.45 -9.06
N ALA A 86 3.42 6.06 -9.33
CA ALA A 86 3.50 7.34 -10.03
C ALA A 86 2.75 7.38 -11.39
N PRO A 87 2.68 6.29 -12.19
CA PRO A 87 1.97 6.31 -13.47
C PRO A 87 0.44 6.47 -13.37
N TYR A 88 -0.21 6.06 -12.27
CA TYR A 88 -1.67 6.19 -12.14
C TYR A 88 -2.08 7.67 -12.00
N PRO A 89 -2.99 8.20 -12.85
CA PRO A 89 -3.43 9.60 -12.73
C PRO A 89 -4.15 9.91 -11.41
N GLY A 90 -4.79 8.90 -10.82
CA GLY A 90 -5.43 9.00 -9.51
C GLY A 90 -5.65 7.61 -8.92
N MET A 91 -5.54 7.51 -7.61
CA MET A 91 -5.66 6.25 -6.89
C MET A 91 -6.27 6.46 -5.50
N GLN A 92 -6.80 5.39 -4.93
CA GLN A 92 -7.37 5.35 -3.59
C GLN A 92 -7.05 4.03 -2.93
N HIS A 93 -6.43 4.11 -1.76
CA HIS A 93 -6.23 2.97 -0.89
C HIS A 93 -7.24 2.98 0.26
N HIS A 94 -8.06 1.94 0.33
CA HIS A 94 -8.99 1.72 1.42
C HIS A 94 -8.42 0.66 2.35
N ILE A 95 -8.09 1.05 3.58
CA ILE A 95 -7.64 0.13 4.63
C ILE A 95 -8.84 -0.17 5.53
N LEU A 96 -9.27 -1.42 5.52
CA LEU A 96 -10.53 -1.86 6.10
C LEU A 96 -10.27 -2.88 7.22
N ASN A 97 -11.25 -3.00 8.13
CA ASN A 97 -11.28 -4.02 9.18
C ASN A 97 -9.98 -4.11 10.03
N MET A 98 -9.36 -2.97 10.30
CA MET A 98 -8.09 -2.91 11.03
C MET A 98 -8.23 -3.37 12.48
N GLN A 99 -7.41 -4.35 12.86
CA GLN A 99 -7.19 -4.78 14.24
C GLN A 99 -5.70 -4.64 14.58
N PHE A 100 -5.41 -4.25 15.82
CA PHE A 100 -4.05 -4.11 16.34
C PHE A 100 -3.93 -4.80 17.69
N GLU A 101 -2.76 -5.39 17.94
CA GLU A 101 -2.31 -5.80 19.26
C GLU A 101 -1.05 -5.00 19.62
N VAL A 102 -1.01 -4.47 20.85
CA VAL A 102 0.03 -3.53 21.30
C VAL A 102 0.72 -4.09 22.53
N GLU A 103 2.04 -4.15 22.45
CA GLU A 103 2.95 -4.62 23.49
C GLU A 103 4.04 -3.55 23.68
N GLU A 104 3.80 -2.63 24.62
CA GLU A 104 4.74 -1.56 25.00
C GLU A 104 5.18 -0.66 23.84
N ASP A 105 6.35 -0.93 23.26
CA ASP A 105 6.96 -0.21 22.15
C ASP A 105 6.84 -0.95 20.81
N ARG A 106 6.12 -2.08 20.78
CA ARG A 106 5.82 -2.88 19.60
C ARG A 106 4.33 -3.04 19.42
N ALA A 107 3.91 -3.21 18.18
CA ALA A 107 2.56 -3.61 17.87
C ALA A 107 2.54 -4.45 16.59
N SER A 108 1.52 -5.29 16.46
CA SER A 108 1.19 -5.94 15.20
C SER A 108 -0.23 -5.54 14.80
N GLY A 109 -0.54 -5.66 13.52
CA GLY A 109 -1.87 -5.41 13.02
C GLY A 109 -2.22 -6.22 11.80
N ILE A 110 -3.51 -6.33 11.55
CA ILE A 110 -4.08 -6.95 10.35
C ILE A 110 -5.17 -6.06 9.80
N GLY A 111 -5.45 -6.19 8.51
CA GLY A 111 -6.55 -5.51 7.85
C GLY A 111 -6.74 -6.01 6.43
N TYR A 112 -7.69 -5.40 5.73
CA TYR A 112 -7.87 -5.62 4.30
C TYR A 112 -7.53 -4.36 3.53
N MET A 113 -6.94 -4.56 2.37
CA MET A 113 -6.71 -3.52 1.39
C MET A 113 -7.76 -3.65 0.29
N TRP A 114 -8.32 -2.52 -0.12
CA TRP A 114 -8.95 -2.36 -1.42
C TRP A 114 -8.36 -1.13 -2.12
N PHE A 115 -7.53 -1.40 -3.14
CA PHE A 115 -6.94 -0.39 -4.00
C PHE A 115 -7.80 -0.20 -5.25
N VAL A 116 -7.99 1.06 -5.64
CA VAL A 116 -8.63 1.43 -6.91
C VAL A 116 -7.81 2.54 -7.55
N ALA A 117 -7.50 2.40 -8.83
CA ALA A 117 -6.80 3.41 -9.60
C ALA A 117 -7.46 3.67 -10.94
N LEU A 118 -7.33 4.90 -11.43
CA LEU A 118 -7.60 5.24 -12.81
C LEU A 118 -6.43 4.76 -13.65
N THR A 119 -6.72 4.08 -14.75
CA THR A 119 -5.74 3.80 -15.80
C THR A 119 -5.98 4.74 -16.98
N ALA A 120 -4.93 5.04 -17.74
CA ALA A 120 -5.10 5.85 -18.93
C ALA A 120 -6.11 5.17 -19.85
N SER A 121 -7.15 5.90 -20.28
CA SER A 121 -8.10 5.37 -21.24
C SER A 121 -7.35 5.06 -22.52
N SER A 122 -7.39 3.81 -22.99
CA SER A 122 -6.93 3.52 -24.34
C SER A 122 -7.82 4.34 -25.28
N THR A 123 -7.28 5.37 -25.93
CA THR A 123 -7.92 5.87 -27.14
C THR A 123 -7.91 4.69 -28.10
N ALA A 124 -9.06 4.02 -28.26
CA ALA A 124 -9.22 3.00 -29.28
C ALA A 124 -8.73 3.61 -30.59
N ALA A 125 -7.62 3.08 -31.12
CA ALA A 125 -7.07 3.50 -32.39
C ALA A 125 -8.17 3.30 -33.43
N THR A 126 -8.86 4.38 -33.79
CA THR A 126 -9.81 4.37 -34.88
C THR A 126 -8.96 4.30 -36.14
N SER A 127 -8.75 3.08 -36.64
CA SER A 127 -8.23 2.84 -37.98
C SER A 127 -9.22 3.44 -38.98
N GLY A 128 -9.01 4.72 -39.29
CA GLY A 128 -9.78 5.43 -40.31
C GLY A 128 -9.41 4.92 -41.69
N THR A 129 -10.10 3.90 -42.20
CA THR A 129 -10.25 3.70 -43.64
C THR A 129 -11.45 4.51 -44.12
N ALA A 130 -11.17 5.73 -44.59
CA ALA A 130 -12.17 6.55 -45.25
C ALA A 130 -12.44 6.02 -46.67
N SER A 131 -13.67 5.58 -46.91
CA SER A 131 -14.28 5.48 -48.25
C SER A 131 -15.52 6.39 -48.30
N ALA A 132 -15.72 6.95 -49.49
CA ALA A 132 -16.48 8.16 -49.87
C ALA A 132 -18.03 8.15 -49.61
N PRO A 133 -18.75 9.26 -49.92
CA PRO A 133 -19.92 9.73 -49.17
C PRO A 133 -21.29 9.26 -49.71
N GLY A 134 -22.31 9.28 -48.84
CA GLY A 134 -23.71 9.10 -49.23
C GLY A 134 -24.71 9.64 -48.21
N THR A 135 -25.45 10.68 -48.62
CA THR A 135 -26.76 11.16 -48.13
C THR A 135 -26.94 11.60 -46.67
N ALA A 136 -27.32 12.87 -46.52
CA ALA A 136 -27.59 13.56 -45.27
C ALA A 136 -28.82 13.01 -44.51
N SER A 137 -28.68 12.89 -43.19
CA SER A 137 -29.78 12.85 -42.21
C SER A 137 -29.42 13.70 -41.00
N ALA A 138 -30.44 14.33 -40.41
CA ALA A 138 -30.40 15.45 -39.46
C ALA A 138 -29.53 15.25 -38.19
N PRO A 139 -29.07 16.35 -37.54
CA PRO A 139 -28.27 16.23 -36.32
C PRO A 139 -29.19 15.91 -35.12
N GLY A 140 -29.25 14.63 -34.75
CA GLY A 140 -29.52 14.26 -33.37
C GLY A 140 -28.33 14.68 -32.52
N THR A 141 -28.58 15.35 -31.40
CA THR A 141 -27.54 15.71 -30.42
C THR A 141 -26.95 14.44 -29.82
N ALA A 142 -25.94 13.87 -30.48
CA ALA A 142 -25.13 12.81 -29.92
C ALA A 142 -24.36 13.39 -28.74
N SER A 143 -24.78 13.05 -27.52
CA SER A 143 -23.94 13.21 -26.35
C SER A 143 -22.76 12.26 -26.52
N THR A 144 -21.66 12.75 -27.07
CA THR A 144 -20.38 12.05 -27.02
C THR A 144 -19.93 11.99 -25.58
N SER A 145 -20.34 10.94 -24.86
CA SER A 145 -19.61 10.50 -23.68
C SER A 145 -18.19 10.20 -24.17
N GLY A 146 -17.23 11.02 -23.76
CA GLY A 146 -15.81 10.69 -23.95
C GLY A 146 -15.54 9.28 -23.42
N PRO A 147 -14.48 8.61 -23.90
CA PRO A 147 -14.19 7.26 -23.44
C PRO A 147 -14.06 7.28 -21.91
N ALA A 148 -14.81 6.39 -21.24
CA ALA A 148 -14.74 6.28 -19.80
C ALA A 148 -13.29 6.00 -19.39
N ALA A 149 -12.82 6.66 -18.33
CA ALA A 149 -11.54 6.32 -17.74
C ALA A 149 -11.59 4.84 -17.32
N ALA A 150 -10.62 4.05 -17.77
CA ALA A 150 -10.52 2.67 -17.34
C ALA A 150 -10.09 2.65 -15.86
N THR A 151 -10.53 1.64 -15.13
CA THR A 151 -10.21 1.47 -13.71
C THR A 151 -9.51 0.15 -13.50
N TYR A 152 -8.45 0.18 -12.70
CA TYR A 152 -7.84 -1.01 -12.12
C TYR A 152 -8.17 -1.09 -10.64
N SER A 153 -8.31 -2.30 -10.11
CA SER A 153 -8.55 -2.53 -8.70
C SER A 153 -7.91 -3.83 -8.25
N MET A 154 -7.54 -3.88 -6.98
CA MET A 154 -7.05 -5.09 -6.34
C MET A 154 -7.46 -5.12 -4.87
N GLY A 155 -7.57 -6.33 -4.33
CA GLY A 155 -7.91 -6.56 -2.94
C GLY A 155 -7.08 -7.67 -2.33
N GLY A 156 -6.78 -7.53 -1.03
CA GLY A 156 -5.88 -8.43 -0.34
C GLY A 156 -5.87 -8.24 1.17
N ALA A 157 -5.17 -9.15 1.84
CA ALA A 157 -4.95 -9.07 3.28
C ALA A 157 -3.64 -8.34 3.57
N TYR A 158 -3.69 -7.40 4.52
CA TYR A 158 -2.52 -6.80 5.13
C TYR A 158 -2.16 -7.50 6.44
N ALA A 159 -0.86 -7.64 6.68
CA ALA A 159 -0.29 -7.83 8.00
C ALA A 159 0.81 -6.79 8.22
N TRP A 160 0.88 -6.22 9.42
CA TRP A 160 1.82 -5.15 9.76
C TRP A 160 2.53 -5.41 11.07
N ASP A 161 3.77 -4.97 11.15
CA ASP A 161 4.52 -4.81 12.40
C ASP A 161 4.91 -3.35 12.58
N PHE A 162 4.87 -2.87 13.82
CA PHE A 162 5.17 -1.50 14.19
C PHE A 162 6.16 -1.43 15.34
N ARG A 163 6.90 -0.32 15.39
CA ARG A 163 7.77 0.04 16.50
C ARG A 163 7.56 1.50 16.87
N ARG A 164 7.53 1.79 18.17
CA ARG A 164 7.50 3.15 18.68
C ARG A 164 8.88 3.77 18.56
N GLY A 165 8.98 4.83 17.77
CA GLY A 165 10.15 5.70 17.69
C GLY A 165 10.01 6.95 18.57
N PRO A 166 11.04 7.82 18.58
CA PRO A 166 11.05 9.04 19.39
C PRO A 166 9.92 10.04 19.04
N ARG A 167 9.39 9.97 17.82
CA ARG A 167 8.34 10.86 17.30
C ARG A 167 6.96 10.19 17.19
N GLY A 168 6.81 8.97 17.70
CA GLY A 168 5.58 8.17 17.58
C GLY A 168 5.82 6.83 16.88
N TRP A 169 4.73 6.15 16.56
CA TRP A 169 4.76 4.84 15.89
C TRP A 169 5.26 4.92 14.45
N LEU A 170 6.00 3.90 14.03
CA LEU A 170 6.51 3.72 12.67
C LEU A 170 6.20 2.30 12.20
N LEU A 171 5.94 2.15 10.90
CA LEU A 171 5.73 0.87 10.23
C LEU A 171 7.09 0.20 9.98
N VAL A 172 7.26 -1.01 10.49
CA VAL A 172 8.51 -1.79 10.39
C VAL A 172 8.38 -2.91 9.38
N ARG A 173 7.21 -3.53 9.27
CA ARG A 173 6.92 -4.51 8.24
C ARG A 173 5.53 -4.31 7.71
N GLN A 174 5.37 -4.50 6.41
CA GLN A 174 4.08 -4.64 5.78
C GLN A 174 4.12 -5.82 4.82
N GLN A 175 3.20 -6.75 4.99
CA GLN A 175 2.93 -7.79 4.03
C GLN A 175 1.58 -7.55 3.40
N LEU A 176 1.51 -7.61 2.08
CA LEU A 176 0.27 -7.58 1.31
C LEU A 176 0.15 -8.83 0.43
N ASP A 177 -0.84 -9.63 0.77
CA ASP A 177 -1.24 -10.82 0.04
C ASP A 177 -2.45 -10.51 -0.83
N VAL A 178 -2.19 -10.33 -2.13
CA VAL A 178 -3.21 -9.99 -3.13
C VAL A 178 -4.06 -11.22 -3.43
N ARG A 179 -5.38 -11.10 -3.23
CA ARG A 179 -6.34 -12.20 -3.39
C ARG A 179 -7.16 -12.11 -4.66
N TRP A 180 -7.36 -10.90 -5.17
CA TRP A 180 -8.08 -10.67 -6.41
C TRP A 180 -7.65 -9.36 -7.05
N THR A 181 -7.83 -9.30 -8.37
CA THR A 181 -7.67 -8.10 -9.19
C THR A 181 -8.92 -7.94 -10.06
N GLY A 182 -9.22 -6.71 -10.47
CA GLY A 182 -10.34 -6.39 -11.35
C GLY A 182 -10.00 -5.21 -12.25
N GLY A 183 -10.38 -5.31 -13.53
CA GLY A 183 -9.90 -4.39 -14.56
C GLY A 183 -8.50 -4.76 -15.06
N GLU A 184 -8.02 -3.99 -16.03
CA GLU A 184 -6.69 -4.18 -16.63
C GLU A 184 -5.70 -3.22 -15.97
N ASP A 185 -4.63 -3.75 -15.38
CA ASP A 185 -3.45 -2.96 -15.02
C ASP A 185 -2.64 -2.69 -16.30
N SER A 186 -3.10 -1.75 -17.12
CA SER A 186 -2.45 -1.42 -18.40
C SER A 186 -1.03 -0.86 -18.24
N LEU A 187 -0.64 -0.54 -17.01
CA LEU A 187 0.69 -0.07 -16.65
C LEU A 187 1.63 -1.20 -16.23
N ARG A 188 1.10 -2.42 -16.01
CA ARG A 188 1.83 -3.61 -15.57
C ARG A 188 2.66 -3.37 -14.29
N SER A 189 2.22 -2.43 -13.45
CA SER A 189 2.88 -2.03 -12.21
C SER A 189 2.94 -3.17 -11.18
N PHE A 190 1.99 -4.11 -11.27
CA PHE A 190 1.85 -5.22 -10.32
C PHE A 190 1.99 -6.60 -10.97
N GLU A 191 2.50 -6.67 -12.19
CA GLU A 191 2.88 -7.97 -12.77
C GLU A 191 4.19 -8.45 -12.14
N PRO A 192 4.33 -9.76 -11.86
CA PRO A 192 5.62 -10.31 -11.46
C PRO A 192 6.61 -10.02 -12.59
N GLU A 193 7.78 -9.49 -12.23
CA GLU A 193 8.87 -9.27 -13.18
C GLU A 193 9.18 -10.62 -13.83
N ILE A 194 8.74 -10.82 -15.07
CA ILE A 194 9.14 -11.99 -15.85
C ILE A 194 10.62 -11.75 -16.07
N LEU A 195 11.44 -12.42 -15.25
CA LEU A 195 12.84 -12.63 -15.54
C LEU A 195 12.87 -13.38 -16.87
N LEU A 196 12.88 -12.66 -17.98
CA LEU A 196 13.16 -13.26 -19.27
C LEU A 196 14.52 -13.93 -19.07
N PRO A 197 14.63 -15.27 -19.23
CA PRO A 197 15.91 -15.91 -19.10
C PRO A 197 16.86 -15.18 -20.06
N ALA A 198 18.01 -14.75 -19.53
CA ALA A 198 19.08 -14.20 -20.36
C ALA A 198 19.21 -15.14 -21.56
N GLY A 199 18.92 -14.61 -22.76
CA GLY A 199 18.74 -15.43 -23.95
C GLY A 199 19.90 -16.41 -24.08
N ASP A 200 19.60 -17.70 -23.97
CA ASP A 200 20.59 -18.74 -24.21
C ASP A 200 21.04 -18.61 -25.67
N PRO A 201 22.30 -18.26 -25.95
CA PRO A 201 22.79 -18.16 -27.32
C PRO A 201 22.91 -19.53 -27.99
N SER A 202 22.66 -20.63 -27.28
CA SER A 202 22.62 -21.97 -27.84
C SER A 202 21.17 -22.38 -28.11
N GLY A 203 20.73 -22.26 -29.37
CA GLY A 203 19.40 -22.62 -29.84
C GLY A 203 19.12 -24.13 -29.77
N GLN A 204 18.99 -24.69 -28.58
CA GLN A 204 18.63 -26.09 -28.36
C GLN A 204 17.36 -26.20 -27.53
N ALA A 205 16.32 -26.77 -28.14
CA ALA A 205 15.02 -26.96 -27.50
C ALA A 205 15.13 -27.93 -26.31
N PRO A 206 14.46 -27.65 -25.17
CA PRO A 206 14.47 -28.55 -24.02
C PRO A 206 13.70 -29.85 -24.32
N PRO A 207 14.13 -31.01 -23.78
CA PRO A 207 13.48 -32.28 -24.04
C PRO A 207 12.12 -32.39 -23.34
N HIS A 208 11.14 -32.95 -24.04
CA HIS A 208 9.79 -33.22 -23.54
C HIS A 208 9.80 -34.11 -22.29
N VAL A 209 9.25 -33.60 -21.18
CA VAL A 209 8.93 -34.38 -19.99
C VAL A 209 7.67 -35.20 -20.28
N ARG A 210 7.77 -36.53 -20.20
CA ARG A 210 6.60 -37.43 -20.22
C ARG A 210 5.89 -37.36 -18.86
N GLU A 211 4.64 -36.91 -18.86
CA GLU A 211 3.75 -37.03 -17.71
C GLU A 211 3.40 -38.51 -17.46
N HIS A 212 3.77 -39.02 -16.28
CA HIS A 212 3.22 -40.26 -15.73
C HIS A 212 1.92 -39.93 -15.00
N ARG A 213 0.78 -40.37 -15.55
CA ARG A 213 -0.49 -40.40 -14.82
C ARG A 213 -0.45 -41.51 -13.77
N SER A 214 -0.92 -41.19 -12.57
CA SER A 214 -1.52 -42.13 -11.60
C SER A 214 -2.90 -41.61 -11.24
#